data_AF-A0A504H8L7-F1
#
_entry.id   AF-A0A504H8L7-F1
#
_cell.length_a   1.000
_cell.length_b   1.000
_cell.length_c   1.000
_cell.angle_alpha   90.00
_cell.angle_beta   90.00
_cell.angle_gamma   90.00
#
_symmetry.space_group_name_H-M   'P 1'
#
loop_
_entity.id
_entity.type
_entity.pdbx_description
1 polymer ?
#
loop_
_entity_poly.entity_id
_entity_poly.type
_entity_poly.pdbx_seq_one_letter_code
_entity_poly.pdbx_strand_id
1 'polypeptide(L)' 'QTLLAYMNGALPQVAIEFGRKTISSYERPTIDAVEQSTMNTGSAEKRAA' A
#
# COMPACT_ATOMS: atom_id res chain seq x y z
N GLN A 1 5.96 -6.41 5.62
CA GLN A 1 6.15 -7.17 4.35
C GLN A 1 6.13 -6.31 3.08
N THR A 2 5.34 -5.24 3.00
CA THR A 2 5.26 -4.34 1.82
C THR A 2 6.62 -3.89 1.28
N LEU A 3 7.46 -3.30 2.15
CA LEU A 3 8.75 -2.75 1.74
C LEU A 3 9.68 -3.82 1.15
N LEU A 4 9.73 -5.01 1.75
CA LEU A 4 10.55 -6.11 1.26
C LEU A 4 10.09 -6.59 -0.13
N ALA A 5 8.78 -6.69 -0.36
CA ALA A 5 8.26 -7.05 -1.68
C ALA A 5 8.62 -6.01 -2.74
N TYR A 6 8.52 -4.72 -2.40
CA TYR A 6 8.92 -3.63 -3.29
C TYR A 6 10.42 -3.63 -3.61
N MET A 7 11.27 -3.80 -2.59
CA MET A 7 12.74 -3.89 -2.77
C MET A 7 13.17 -5.11 -3.60
N ASN A 8 12.36 -6.17 -3.59
CA ASN A 8 12.55 -7.35 -4.44
C ASN A 8 12.00 -7.17 -5.87
N GLY A 9 11.57 -5.97 -6.25
CA GLY A 9 11.13 -5.64 -7.61
C GLY A 9 9.65 -5.84 -7.90
N ALA A 10 8.82 -6.08 -6.88
CA ALA A 10 7.37 -6.10 -7.09
C ALA A 10 6.85 -4.70 -7.46
N LEU A 11 5.90 -4.64 -8.39
CA LEU A 11 5.19 -3.40 -8.71
C LEU A 11 4.57 -2.80 -7.42
N PRO A 12 4.52 -1.46 -7.26
CA PRO A 12 4.00 -0.82 -6.05
C PRO A 12 2.65 -1.39 -5.58
N GLN A 13 1.71 -1.55 -6.51
CA GLN A 13 0.37 -2.08 -6.21
C GLN A 13 0.41 -3.54 -5.71
N VAL A 14 1.30 -4.35 -6.28
CA VAL A 14 1.48 -5.75 -5.89
C VAL A 14 2.14 -5.85 -4.52
N ALA A 15 3.13 -4.99 -4.24
CA ALA A 15 3.79 -4.93 -2.95
C ALA A 15 2.82 -4.56 -1.82
N ILE A 16 1.92 -3.60 -2.08
CA ILE A 16 0.87 -3.19 -1.15
C ILE A 16 -0.12 -4.33 -0.89
N GLU A 17 -0.59 -5.02 -1.94
CA GLU A 17 -1.50 -6.16 -1.80
C GLU A 17 -0.85 -7.31 -1.01
N PHE A 18 0.45 -7.55 -1.24
CA PHE A 18 1.22 -8.54 -0.47
C PHE A 18 1.31 -8.15 1.01
N GLY A 19 1.63 -6.88 1.30
CA GLY A 19 1.63 -6.35 2.66
C GLY A 19 0.27 -6.49 3.36
N ARG A 20 -0.81 -6.11 2.68
CA ARG A 20 -2.19 -6.22 3.17
C ARG A 20 -2.52 -7.67 3.54
N LYS A 21 -2.13 -8.63 2.71
CA LYS A 21 -2.36 -10.07 2.95
C LYS A 21 -1.61 -10.64 4.15
N THR A 22 -0.63 -9.93 4.70
CA THR A 22 0.13 -10.40 5.87
C THR A 22 -0.52 -10.03 7.19
N ILE A 23 -1.55 -9.17 7.14
CA ILE A 23 -2.41 -8.83 8.27
C ILE A 23 -3.42 -9.97 8.48
N SER A 24 -3.72 -10.25 9.75
CA SER A 24 -4.78 -11.19 10.17
C SER A 24 -6.09 -10.92 9.45
N SER A 25 -6.83 -11.96 9.07
CA SER A 25 -8.07 -11.82 8.30
C SER A 25 -9.12 -10.92 8.95
N TYR A 26 -9.16 -10.87 10.29
CA TYR A 26 -10.09 -10.03 11.05
C TYR A 26 -9.74 -8.54 11.04
N GLU A 27 -8.46 -8.21 10.81
CA GLU A 27 -7.92 -6.84 10.86
C GLU A 27 -7.51 -6.35 9.48
N ARG A 28 -7.55 -7.23 8.48
CA ARG A 28 -7.09 -6.95 7.13
C ARG A 28 -8.04 -5.95 6.47
N PRO A 29 -7.56 -4.75 6.10
CA PRO A 29 -8.39 -3.81 5.37
C PRO A 29 -8.72 -4.34 3.98
N THR A 30 -9.80 -3.84 3.38
CA THR A 30 -10.08 -4.09 1.96
C THR A 30 -9.02 -3.43 1.09
N ILE A 31 -8.88 -3.88 -0.16
CA ILE A 31 -7.95 -3.23 -1.07
C ILE A 31 -8.39 -1.78 -1.36
N ASP A 32 -9.69 -1.54 -1.51
CA ASP A 32 -10.25 -0.20 -1.73
C ASP A 32 -9.89 0.79 -0.61
N ALA A 33 -9.92 0.34 0.66
CA ALA A 33 -9.55 1.17 1.80
C ALA A 33 -8.06 1.55 1.78
N VAL A 34 -7.21 0.62 1.34
CA VAL A 34 -5.77 0.85 1.19
C VAL A 34 -5.49 1.79 0.01
N GLU A 35 -6.21 1.63 -1.11
CA GLU A 35 -6.10 2.52 -2.26
C GLU A 35 -6.50 3.95 -1.91
N GLN A 36 -7.61 4.14 -1.20
CA GLN A 36 -8.04 5.46 -0.75
C GLN A 36 -7.00 6.13 0.15
N SER A 37 -6.38 5.35 1.04
CA SER A 37 -5.30 5.83 1.91
C SER A 37 -4.07 6.24 1.11
N THR A 38 -3.75 5.49 0.05
CA THR A 38 -2.58 5.71 -0.82
C THR A 38 -2.79 6.90 -1.77
N MET A 39 -4.01 7.10 -2.28
CA MET A 39 -4.36 8.23 -3.15
C MET A 39 -4.37 9.56 -2.39
N ASN A 40 -4.76 9.54 -1.11
CA ASN A 40 -4.68 10.73 -0.26
C ASN A 40 -3.24 11.15 0.04
N THR A 41 -2.30 10.21 0.17
CA THR A 41 -0.88 10.53 0.39
C THR A 41 -0.21 11.19 -0.82
N GLY A 42 -0.60 10.85 -2.06
CA GLY A 42 -0.05 11.48 -3.28
C GLY A 42 -0.41 12.97 -3.46
N SER A 43 -1.41 13.46 -2.74
CA SER A 43 -1.81 14.87 -2.76
C SER A 43 -0.92 15.76 -1.86
N ALA A 44 -0.23 15.18 -0.88
CA ALA A 44 0.65 15.90 0.02
C ALA A 44 2.01 16.22 -0.64
N GLU A 45 2.55 15.30 -1.44
CA GLU A 45 3.82 15.52 -2.16
C GLU A 45 3.70 16.59 -3.26
N LYS A 46 2.55 16.70 -3.95
CA LYS A 46 2.31 17.74 -4.96
C LYS A 46 2.24 19.17 -4.41
N ARG A 47 2.09 19.36 -3.09
CA ARG A 47 2.04 20.70 -2.46
C ARG A 47 3.40 21.17 -1.94
N ALA A 48 4.43 20.31 -1.97
CA ALA A 48 5.77 20.61 -1.47
C ALA A 48 6.83 20.79 -2.59
N ALA A 49 6.40 20.89 -3.86
CA ALA A 49 7.26 21.10 -5.03
C ALA A 49 6.97 22.43 -5.71
#